data_AF-A0AA42VGM6-F1
#
_entry.id   AF-A0AA42VGM6-F1
#
_cell.length_a   1.000
_cell.length_b   1.000
_cell.length_c   1.000
_cell.angle_alpha   90.00
_cell.angle_beta   90.00
_cell.angle_gamma   90.00
#
_symmetry.space_group_name_H-M   'P 1'
#
loop_
_entity.id
_entity.type
_entity.pdbx_description
1 polymer ?
#
loop_
_entity_poly.entity_id
_entity_poly.type
_entity_poly.pdbx_seq_one_letter_code
_entity_poly.pdbx_strand_id
1 'polypeptide(L)'
;MIYVDLVQGTPEWHKWRAGGIGASSVASVIQWPYAHESARAFWMVKTGRKPGTDLSKNFLVRRGNEQEPLARQAFERWLESQGILDLVIPTCVQHETYSFIRVSLDGLMSDGSPVELKVPAWETFEVMPPIG
;
A
#
# COMPACT_ATOMS: atom_id res chain seq x y z
N MET A 1 12.29 -10.23 9.00
CA MET A 1 11.66 -8.99 8.47
C MET A 1 12.48 -7.82 8.99
N ILE A 2 12.85 -6.86 8.15
CA ILE A 2 13.61 -5.67 8.56
C ILE A 2 12.71 -4.45 8.48
N TYR A 3 12.60 -3.71 9.58
CA TYR A 3 11.93 -2.40 9.62
C TYR A 3 12.77 -1.34 8.92
N VAL A 4 12.11 -0.49 8.15
CA VAL A 4 12.73 0.62 7.43
C VAL A 4 12.10 1.91 7.93
N ASP A 5 12.90 2.77 8.56
CA ASP A 5 12.44 4.04 9.12
C ASP A 5 12.26 5.08 8.00
N LEU A 6 11.07 5.05 7.38
CA LEU A 6 10.68 5.95 6.31
C LEU A 6 9.20 6.33 6.46
N VAL A 7 8.93 7.62 6.33
CA VAL A 7 7.56 8.15 6.27
C VAL A 7 7.01 7.97 4.86
N GLN A 8 5.84 7.34 4.74
CA GLN A 8 5.20 7.12 3.44
C GLN A 8 4.91 8.44 2.70
N GLY A 9 5.06 8.44 1.38
CA GLY A 9 4.85 9.62 0.54
C GLY A 9 6.02 10.62 0.49
N THR A 10 7.05 10.45 1.31
CA THR A 10 8.27 11.28 1.24
C THR A 10 9.12 10.96 -0.01
N PRO A 11 9.97 11.89 -0.47
CA PRO A 11 10.92 11.62 -1.56
C PRO A 11 11.83 10.42 -1.28
N GLU A 12 12.29 10.25 -0.04
CA GLU A 12 13.12 9.14 0.42
C GLU A 12 12.36 7.82 0.30
N TRP A 13 11.09 7.81 0.70
CA TRP A 13 10.20 6.67 0.50
C TRP A 13 10.01 6.33 -0.97
N HIS A 14 9.78 7.32 -1.84
CA HIS A 14 9.66 7.08 -3.29
C HIS A 14 10.94 6.48 -3.88
N LYS A 15 12.11 7.00 -3.49
CA LYS A 15 13.42 6.48 -3.92
C LYS A 15 13.64 5.06 -3.42
N TRP A 16 13.33 4.79 -2.15
CA TRP A 16 13.37 3.44 -1.60
C TRP A 16 12.41 2.53 -2.35
N ARG A 17 11.14 2.89 -2.54
CA ARG A 17 10.15 2.05 -3.23
C ARG A 17 10.50 1.75 -4.69
N ALA A 18 11.21 2.66 -5.36
CA ALA A 18 11.65 2.48 -6.74
C ALA A 18 12.61 1.29 -6.91
N GLY A 19 13.51 1.04 -5.95
CA GLY A 19 14.58 0.04 -6.07
C GLY A 19 14.17 -1.44 -5.90
N GLY A 20 12.87 -1.78 -5.90
CA GLY A 20 12.40 -3.13 -5.58
C GLY A 20 10.91 -3.31 -5.84
N ILE A 21 10.38 -4.47 -5.47
CA ILE A 21 9.04 -4.93 -5.82
C ILE A 21 8.14 -4.80 -4.59
N GLY A 22 7.13 -3.94 -4.70
CA GLY A 22 6.11 -3.69 -3.69
C GLY A 22 4.93 -4.65 -3.77
N ALA A 23 4.15 -4.76 -2.69
CA ALA A 23 2.91 -5.55 -2.65
C ALA A 23 1.95 -5.18 -3.80
N SER A 24 1.72 -3.88 -4.03
CA SER A 24 0.86 -3.40 -5.13
C SER A 24 1.36 -3.71 -6.54
N SER A 25 2.63 -4.12 -6.68
CA SER A 25 3.25 -4.42 -7.98
C SER A 25 3.44 -5.91 -8.23
N VAL A 26 3.25 -6.77 -7.22
CA VAL A 26 3.46 -8.22 -7.36
C VAL A 26 2.51 -8.84 -8.39
N ALA A 27 1.29 -8.30 -8.49
CA ALA A 27 0.29 -8.70 -9.49
C ALA A 27 0.84 -8.63 -10.92
N SER A 28 1.62 -7.59 -11.24
CA SER A 28 2.28 -7.44 -12.55
C SER A 28 3.39 -8.45 -12.78
N VAL A 29 4.13 -8.83 -11.72
CA VAL A 29 5.23 -9.81 -11.81
C VAL A 29 4.69 -11.21 -12.07
N ILE A 30 3.65 -11.62 -11.34
CA ILE A 30 3.03 -12.95 -11.48
C ILE A 30 2.01 -13.03 -12.62
N GLN A 31 1.79 -11.92 -13.34
CA GLN A 31 0.81 -11.80 -14.42
C GLN A 31 -0.62 -12.17 -13.97
N TRP A 32 -1.03 -11.64 -12.82
CA TRP A 32 -2.39 -11.78 -12.33
C TRP A 32 -3.39 -11.13 -13.31
N PRO A 33 -4.57 -11.72 -13.58
CA PRO A 33 -5.52 -11.21 -14.58
C PRO A 33 -5.97 -9.76 -14.36
N TYR A 34 -5.94 -9.28 -13.11
CA TYR A 34 -6.33 -7.92 -12.73
C TYR A 34 -5.13 -6.99 -12.51
N ALA A 35 -3.93 -7.36 -12.97
CA ALA A 35 -2.76 -6.51 -12.87
C ALA A 35 -2.93 -5.23 -13.70
N HIS A 36 -2.52 -4.09 -13.14
CA HIS A 36 -2.62 -2.79 -13.80
C HIS A 36 -1.67 -2.63 -15.00
N GLU A 37 -0.58 -3.41 -15.02
CA GLU A 37 0.38 -3.41 -16.11
C GLU A 37 1.01 -4.80 -16.31
N SER A 38 1.55 -5.04 -17.51
CA SER A 38 2.26 -6.29 -17.82
C SER A 38 3.62 -6.38 -17.13
N ALA A 39 4.12 -7.61 -16.94
CA ALA A 39 5.46 -7.86 -16.39
C ALA A 39 6.55 -7.10 -17.16
N ARG A 40 6.44 -6.99 -18.50
CA ARG A 40 7.39 -6.25 -19.34
C ARG A 40 7.33 -4.74 -19.07
N ALA A 41 6.14 -4.16 -18.97
CA ALA A 41 5.97 -2.74 -18.67
C ALA A 41 6.57 -2.39 -17.30
N PHE A 42 6.26 -3.20 -16.29
CA PHE A 42 6.80 -3.08 -14.94
C PHE A 42 8.33 -3.17 -14.92
N TRP A 43 8.91 -4.15 -15.63
CA TRP A 43 10.37 -4.31 -15.75
C TRP A 43 11.05 -3.09 -16.40
N MET A 44 10.44 -2.50 -17.43
CA MET A 44 10.99 -1.29 -18.05
C MET A 44 11.03 -0.11 -17.07
N VAL A 45 10.00 0.05 -16.24
CA VAL A 45 9.97 1.07 -15.19
C VAL A 45 11.04 0.81 -14.13
N LYS A 46 11.11 -0.43 -13.60
CA LYS A 46 12.07 -0.79 -12.54
C LYS A 46 13.53 -0.73 -12.97
N THR A 47 13.80 -0.83 -14.27
CA THR A 47 15.15 -0.73 -14.82
C THR A 47 15.47 0.62 -15.46
N GLY A 48 14.60 1.64 -15.28
CA GLY A 48 14.82 3.00 -15.77
C GLY A 48 14.71 3.18 -17.29
N ARG A 49 14.21 2.17 -18.02
CA ARG A 49 13.99 2.22 -19.48
C ARG A 49 12.73 2.98 -19.86
N LYS A 50 11.80 3.12 -18.91
CA LYS A 50 10.55 3.88 -19.05
C LYS A 50 10.32 4.66 -17.76
N PRO A 51 9.84 5.91 -17.82
CA PRO A 51 9.37 6.58 -16.61
C PRO A 51 8.17 5.84 -16.01
N GLY A 52 8.05 5.86 -14.68
CA GLY A 52 6.84 5.41 -14.01
C GLY A 52 5.64 6.30 -14.37
N THR A 53 4.42 5.76 -14.25
CA THR A 53 3.20 6.54 -14.43
C THR A 53 3.09 7.60 -13.34
N ASP A 54 2.97 8.87 -13.73
CA ASP A 54 2.69 9.95 -12.79
C ASP A 54 1.20 9.93 -12.41
N LEU A 55 0.93 9.60 -11.16
CA LEU A 55 -0.42 9.55 -10.59
C LEU A 55 -0.73 10.77 -9.71
N SER A 56 0.16 11.77 -9.64
CA SER A 56 -0.01 12.94 -8.77
C SER A 56 -1.28 13.74 -9.05
N LYS A 57 -1.75 13.73 -10.30
CA LYS A 57 -2.98 14.42 -10.73
C LYS A 57 -4.23 13.54 -10.65
N ASN A 58 -4.11 12.27 -10.30
CA ASN A 58 -5.25 11.37 -10.21
C ASN A 58 -6.05 11.68 -8.93
N PHE A 59 -7.31 12.09 -9.10
CA PHE A 59 -8.21 12.45 -8.01
C PHE A 59 -8.40 11.31 -7.01
N LEU A 60 -8.56 10.06 -7.48
CA LEU A 60 -8.78 8.90 -6.60
C LEU A 60 -7.55 8.60 -5.75
N VAL A 61 -6.35 8.72 -6.32
CA VAL A 61 -5.08 8.54 -5.59
C VAL A 61 -4.91 9.63 -4.53
N ARG A 62 -5.15 10.89 -4.89
CA ARG A 62 -5.07 12.00 -3.93
C ARG A 62 -6.06 11.84 -2.79
N ARG A 63 -7.32 11.56 -3.11
CA ARG A 63 -8.36 11.33 -2.10
C ARG A 63 -8.02 10.15 -1.19
N GLY A 64 -7.49 9.06 -1.75
CA GLY A 64 -7.01 7.91 -0.98
C GLY A 64 -5.96 8.33 0.05
N ASN A 65 -4.90 8.99 -0.39
CA ASN A 65 -3.83 9.47 0.49
C ASN A 65 -4.33 10.45 1.56
N GLU A 66 -5.24 11.35 1.20
CA GLU A 66 -5.83 12.34 2.13
C GLU A 66 -6.75 11.68 3.17
N GLN A 67 -7.45 10.60 2.81
CA GLN A 67 -8.44 9.93 3.67
C GLN A 67 -7.90 8.71 4.42
N GLU A 68 -6.75 8.16 4.05
CA GLU A 68 -6.13 7.02 4.72
C GLU A 68 -5.95 7.24 6.24
N PRO A 69 -5.50 8.40 6.74
CA PRO A 69 -5.43 8.65 8.18
C PRO A 69 -6.79 8.59 8.89
N LEU A 70 -7.87 8.99 8.21
CA LEU A 70 -9.23 8.93 8.76
C LEU A 70 -9.76 7.49 8.75
N ALA A 71 -9.48 6.73 7.68
CA ALA A 71 -9.83 5.32 7.58
C ALA A 71 -9.14 4.50 8.68
N ARG A 72 -7.87 4.79 8.96
CA ARG A 72 -7.09 4.19 10.06
C ARG A 72 -7.71 4.48 11.42
N GLN A 73 -7.99 5.76 11.71
CA GLN A 73 -8.64 6.13 12.96
C GLN A 73 -10.02 5.48 13.12
N ALA A 74 -10.77 5.30 12.03
CA ALA A 74 -12.05 4.58 12.07
C ALA A 74 -11.85 3.10 12.39
N PHE A 75 -10.83 2.47 11.82
CA PHE A 75 -10.47 1.08 12.11
C PHE A 75 -9.99 0.90 13.56
N GLU A 76 -9.14 1.80 14.07
CA GLU A 76 -8.70 1.80 15.48
C GLU A 76 -9.89 1.94 16.46
N ARG A 77 -10.83 2.86 16.18
CA ARG A 77 -12.07 2.97 16.98
C ARG A 77 -12.94 1.72 16.90
N TRP A 78 -12.98 1.06 15.74
CA TRP A 78 -13.70 -0.20 15.60
C TRP A 78 -13.05 -1.30 16.46
N LEU A 79 -11.71 -1.44 16.42
CA LEU A 79 -10.98 -2.36 17.30
C LEU A 79 -11.29 -2.11 18.78
N GLU A 80 -11.27 -0.85 19.21
CA GLU A 80 -11.61 -0.47 20.58
C GLU A 80 -13.04 -0.89 20.95
N SER A 81 -14.01 -0.74 20.03
CA SER A 81 -15.39 -1.22 20.24
C SER A 81 -15.50 -2.73 20.38
N GLN A 82 -14.53 -3.49 19.86
CA GLN A 82 -14.42 -4.94 20.01
C GLN A 82 -13.62 -5.35 21.27
N GLY A 83 -13.20 -4.39 22.11
CA GLY A 83 -12.37 -4.64 23.29
C GLY A 83 -10.88 -4.83 22.97
N ILE A 84 -10.44 -4.46 21.77
CA ILE A 84 -9.05 -4.54 21.34
C ILE A 84 -8.46 -3.13 21.36
N LEU A 85 -7.54 -2.88 22.30
CA LEU A 85 -6.82 -1.61 22.38
C LEU A 85 -5.46 -1.75 21.69
N ASP A 86 -5.38 -1.29 20.43
CA ASP A 86 -4.15 -1.33 19.63
C ASP A 86 -4.03 -0.06 18.75
N LEU A 87 -2.81 0.24 18.33
CA LEU A 87 -2.49 1.31 17.38
C LEU A 87 -2.04 0.71 16.06
N VAL A 88 -2.52 1.29 14.96
CA VAL A 88 -2.30 0.75 13.62
C VAL A 88 -1.25 1.59 12.91
N ILE A 89 0.02 1.24 13.10
CA ILE A 89 1.16 2.10 12.75
C ILE A 89 1.59 1.89 11.29
N PRO A 90 1.59 2.93 10.42
CA PRO A 90 2.15 2.83 9.07
C PRO A 90 3.60 2.40 9.12
N THR A 91 3.93 1.32 8.41
CA THR A 91 5.24 0.67 8.57
C THR A 91 5.82 0.26 7.23
N CYS A 92 7.05 0.68 6.95
CA CYS A 92 7.84 0.16 5.84
C CYS A 92 8.69 -1.02 6.30
N VAL A 93 8.61 -2.15 5.59
CA VAL A 93 9.42 -3.34 5.88
C VAL A 93 10.01 -3.92 4.60
N GLN A 94 11.12 -4.63 4.77
CA GLN A 94 11.77 -5.39 3.69
C GLN A 94 12.11 -6.81 4.13
N HIS A 95 12.16 -7.71 3.16
CA HIS A 95 12.60 -9.08 3.42
C HIS A 95 14.10 -9.09 3.77
N GLU A 96 14.46 -9.91 4.75
CA GLU A 96 15.81 -9.96 5.32
C GLU A 96 16.85 -10.50 4.32
N THR A 97 16.54 -11.62 3.67
CA THR A 97 17.39 -12.21 2.62
C THR A 97 17.24 -11.51 1.25
N TYR A 98 16.01 -11.22 0.83
CA TYR A 98 15.69 -10.69 -0.49
C TYR A 98 15.26 -9.22 -0.41
N SER A 99 16.18 -8.29 -0.19
CA SER A 99 15.90 -6.87 0.05
C SER A 99 15.13 -6.14 -1.07
N PHE A 100 15.06 -6.72 -2.27
CA PHE A 100 14.20 -6.22 -3.35
C PHE A 100 12.71 -6.44 -3.04
N ILE A 101 12.35 -7.42 -2.21
CA ILE A 101 10.99 -7.61 -1.69
C ILE A 101 10.79 -6.63 -0.54
N ARG A 102 9.90 -5.66 -0.74
CA ARG A 102 9.61 -4.60 0.23
C ARG A 102 8.12 -4.26 0.24
N VAL A 103 7.61 -3.76 1.34
CA VAL A 103 6.22 -3.29 1.42
C VAL A 103 6.12 -2.08 2.34
N SER A 104 5.28 -1.14 1.96
CA SER A 104 4.81 -0.04 2.79
C SER A 104 3.40 -0.39 3.21
N LEU A 105 3.25 -0.89 4.43
CA LEU A 105 1.97 -1.31 4.98
C LEU A 105 1.19 -0.07 5.40
N ASP A 106 -0.10 -0.03 5.06
CA ASP A 106 -0.95 1.03 5.55
C ASP A 106 -0.91 1.00 7.07
N GLY A 107 -0.98 -0.17 7.73
CA GLY A 107 -0.68 -0.30 9.15
C GLY A 107 -0.07 -1.63 9.57
N LEU A 108 0.49 -1.66 10.77
CA LEU A 108 0.96 -2.86 11.46
C LEU A 108 0.46 -2.81 12.91
N MET A 109 -0.22 -3.86 13.33
CA MET A 109 -0.70 -4.03 14.70
C MET A 109 0.40 -4.59 15.62
N SER A 110 0.21 -4.50 16.93
CA SER A 110 1.17 -4.95 17.93
C SER A 110 1.47 -6.45 17.90
N ASP A 111 0.53 -7.26 17.41
CA ASP A 111 0.66 -8.71 17.20
C ASP A 111 1.40 -9.08 15.90
N GLY A 112 1.78 -8.08 15.10
CA GLY A 112 2.44 -8.26 13.80
C GLY A 112 1.48 -8.43 12.62
N SER A 113 0.17 -8.32 12.83
CA SER A 113 -0.82 -8.40 11.76
C SER A 113 -0.78 -7.14 10.87
N PRO A 114 -0.63 -7.28 9.54
CA PRO A 114 -0.63 -6.16 8.62
C PRO A 114 -2.07 -5.66 8.35
N VAL A 115 -2.20 -4.36 8.14
CA VAL A 115 -3.45 -3.69 7.78
C VAL A 115 -3.29 -3.04 6.42
N GLU A 116 -4.24 -3.30 5.53
CA GLU A 116 -4.40 -2.63 4.23
C GLU A 116 -5.72 -1.85 4.27
N LEU A 117 -5.67 -0.56 3.99
CA LEU A 117 -6.81 0.34 3.98
C LEU A 117 -7.10 0.76 2.54
N LYS A 118 -8.38 0.78 2.19
CA LYS A 118 -8.83 1.24 0.87
C LYS A 118 -9.94 2.27 1.04
N VAL A 119 -9.81 3.34 0.26
CA VAL A 119 -10.81 4.40 0.15
C VAL A 119 -11.35 4.39 -1.29
N PRO A 120 -12.24 3.43 -1.63
CA PRO A 120 -12.66 3.17 -3.00
C PRO A 120 -13.56 4.28 -3.55
N ALA A 121 -13.55 4.49 -4.87
CA ALA A 121 -14.48 5.41 -5.54
C ALA A 121 -15.94 5.11 -5.14
N TRP A 122 -16.81 6.10 -5.19
CA TRP A 122 -18.19 5.96 -4.71
C TRP A 122 -18.94 4.83 -5.43
N GLU A 123 -18.76 4.74 -6.74
CA GLU A 123 -19.34 3.70 -7.60
C GLU A 123 -18.83 2.31 -7.21
N THR A 124 -17.57 2.22 -6.78
CA THR A 124 -17.00 0.96 -6.28
C THR A 124 -17.59 0.61 -4.92
N PHE A 125 -17.85 1.60 -4.06
CA PHE A 125 -18.46 1.40 -2.75
C PHE A 125 -19.92 0.93 -2.86
N GLU A 126 -20.71 1.50 -3.78
CA GLU A 126 -22.13 1.15 -3.96
C GLU A 126 -22.37 -0.31 -4.37
N VAL A 127 -21.40 -0.91 -5.08
CA VAL A 127 -21.50 -2.32 -5.51
C VAL A 127 -20.86 -3.29 -4.52
N MET A 128 -20.30 -2.81 -3.42
CA MET A 128 -19.77 -3.70 -2.38
C MET A 128 -20.92 -4.45 -1.70
N PRO A 129 -20.78 -5.76 -1.45
CA PRO A 129 -21.77 -6.48 -0.67
C PRO A 129 -21.90 -5.86 0.72
N PRO A 130 -23.10 -5.87 1.32
CA PRO A 130 -23.27 -5.39 2.69
C PRO A 130 -22.32 -6.14 3.62
N ILE A 131 -21.72 -5.40 4.55
CA ILE A 131 -20.88 -5.97 5.61
C ILE A 131 -21.83 -6.75 6.52
N GLY A 132 -21.79 -8.09 6.41
CA GLY A 132 -22.56 -9.02 7.22
C GLY A 132 -22.02 -9.18 8.64
#